data_AF-A0A0G0SZI2-F1
#
_entry.id   AF-A0A0G0SZI2-F1
#
_cell.length_a   1.000
_cell.length_b   1.000
_cell.length_c   1.000
_cell.angle_alpha   90.00
_cell.angle_beta   90.00
_cell.angle_gamma   90.00
#
_symmetry.space_group_name_H-M   'P 1'
#
loop_
_entity.id
_entity.type
_entity.pdbx_description
1 polymer ?
#
loop_
_entity_poly.entity_id
_entity_poly.type
_entity_poly.pdbx_seq_one_letter_code
_entity_poly.pdbx_strand_id
1 'polypeptide(L)'
;MVCFIIPNFIIYNEVMTSLTYVAHISRRIIKYGGVGLGGLVVIWWIGGLAVKAYLAAHPPYVPPTVRFQILPKIVFPDKKFERKEFSLELPNDTYPKFKDQAKVYVIYRSKSVIGELEAAKKTAALMGFRKEPTEIKTGIYEFADSLTNRTLTMNVLSGNFKLNYPYLADQLLLNPDEMPDKAGAVSVAKSFLQQAGKMYPDLEEGESKISYWKIAFGGLKETPGLNDANLVRVDFFRKKLDGDQEMVTDDLSKASVSVLVSGSSLAAKKIVEVEYKYINVDVSAPSTYPIKTPEAAYEDLKMGYYWPAKDSEAKSTVIRKVTLAYFEPVTPAQFLQPVYVFGGDGGFTAYVPAVTDKWVQ
;
A
#
# COMPACT_ATOMS: atom_id res chain seq x y z
N MET A 1 -58.69 20.93 86.06
CA MET A 1 -58.16 21.93 87.01
C MET A 1 -56.66 21.68 87.06
N VAL A 2 -55.79 22.47 86.45
CA VAL A 2 -55.61 23.92 86.54
C VAL A 2 -55.24 24.49 85.16
N CYS A 3 -55.79 25.67 84.90
CA CYS A 3 -55.59 26.55 83.77
C CYS A 3 -54.23 27.27 83.88
N PHE A 4 -53.48 27.45 82.79
CA PHE A 4 -52.73 28.69 82.59
C PHE A 4 -52.60 29.04 81.09
N ILE A 5 -52.82 30.32 80.86
CA ILE A 5 -53.04 31.13 79.67
C ILE A 5 -51.71 31.50 78.96
N ILE A 6 -51.64 31.34 77.61
CA ILE A 6 -51.17 32.25 76.50
C ILE A 6 -49.76 32.95 76.67
N PRO A 7 -48.94 33.32 75.63
CA PRO A 7 -49.22 33.54 74.19
C PRO A 7 -48.21 33.01 73.13
N ASN A 8 -48.71 32.99 71.90
CA ASN A 8 -47.99 33.18 70.64
C ASN A 8 -47.15 34.46 70.64
N PHE A 9 -45.89 34.37 70.24
CA PHE A 9 -45.11 35.52 69.77
C PHE A 9 -44.45 35.18 68.42
N ILE A 10 -45.05 35.68 67.34
CA ILE A 10 -44.41 35.80 66.04
C ILE A 10 -43.41 36.95 66.17
N ILE A 11 -42.12 36.63 66.21
CA ILE A 11 -41.05 37.63 66.08
C ILE A 11 -40.68 37.70 64.60
N TYR A 12 -41.20 38.72 63.92
CA TYR A 12 -40.55 39.27 62.73
C TYR A 12 -39.23 39.89 63.18
N ASN A 13 -38.10 39.24 62.90
CA ASN A 13 -36.80 39.88 62.98
C ASN A 13 -36.58 40.69 61.70
N GLU A 14 -36.95 41.97 61.73
CA GLU A 14 -36.38 42.95 60.80
C GLU A 14 -34.89 43.09 61.10
N VAL A 15 -34.06 42.44 60.31
CA VAL A 15 -32.62 42.74 60.28
C VAL A 15 -32.46 44.08 59.57
N MET A 16 -32.27 45.17 60.32
CA MET A 16 -31.78 46.44 59.76
C MET A 16 -30.38 46.21 59.19
N THR A 17 -30.30 45.82 57.92
CA THR A 17 -29.05 45.77 57.16
C THR A 17 -28.59 47.19 56.91
N SER A 18 -27.62 47.68 57.70
CA SER A 18 -26.91 48.91 57.38
C SER A 18 -26.30 48.81 55.97
N LEU A 19 -26.51 49.82 55.12
CA LEU A 19 -25.92 49.90 53.78
C LEU A 19 -24.39 49.70 53.81
N THR A 20 -23.74 50.06 54.91
CA THR A 20 -22.29 49.90 55.13
C THR A 20 -21.88 48.43 55.33
N TYR A 21 -22.68 47.64 56.06
CA TYR A 21 -22.40 46.23 56.30
C TYR A 21 -22.57 45.39 55.02
N VAL A 22 -23.65 45.66 54.27
CA VAL A 22 -23.89 45.03 52.96
C VAL A 22 -22.77 45.40 51.98
N ALA A 23 -22.34 46.67 51.94
CA ALA A 23 -21.24 47.10 51.08
C ALA A 23 -19.91 46.41 51.43
N HIS A 24 -19.61 46.20 52.72
CA HIS A 24 -18.39 45.52 53.17
C HIS A 24 -18.38 44.03 52.79
N ILE A 25 -19.50 43.32 53.01
CA ILE A 25 -19.65 41.91 52.60
C ILE A 25 -19.58 41.78 51.08
N SER A 26 -20.28 42.63 50.34
CA SER A 26 -20.26 42.61 48.87
C SER A 26 -18.86 42.78 48.30
N ARG A 27 -18.05 43.72 48.81
CA ARG A 27 -16.64 43.86 48.37
C ARG A 27 -15.81 42.61 48.62
N ARG A 28 -16.06 41.93 49.75
CA ARG A 28 -15.36 40.69 50.11
C ARG A 28 -15.77 39.53 49.19
N ILE A 29 -17.07 39.39 48.93
CA ILE A 29 -17.61 38.39 47.99
C ILE A 29 -17.08 38.64 46.58
N ILE A 30 -17.08 39.89 46.09
CA ILE A 30 -16.56 40.23 44.76
C ILE A 30 -15.07 39.89 44.65
N LYS A 31 -14.27 40.26 45.66
CA LYS A 31 -12.83 40.00 45.67
C LYS A 31 -12.52 38.50 45.64
N TYR A 32 -13.12 37.72 46.54
CA TYR A 32 -12.85 36.27 46.60
C TYR A 32 -13.58 35.49 45.50
N GLY A 33 -14.74 35.95 45.05
CA GLY A 33 -15.48 35.38 43.93
C GLY A 33 -14.74 35.53 42.61
N GLY A 34 -14.12 36.69 42.35
CA GLY A 34 -13.26 36.90 41.18
C GLY A 34 -12.02 36.00 41.18
N VAL A 35 -11.36 35.84 42.33
CA VAL A 35 -10.23 34.90 42.49
C VAL A 35 -10.68 33.46 42.28
N GLY A 36 -11.83 33.06 42.85
CA GLY A 36 -12.39 31.73 42.67
C GLY A 36 -12.75 31.43 41.22
N LEU A 37 -13.36 32.38 40.51
CA LEU A 37 -13.71 32.26 39.09
C LEU A 37 -12.45 32.18 38.22
N GLY A 38 -11.44 33.01 38.49
CA GLY A 38 -10.14 32.92 37.82
C GLY A 38 -9.46 31.57 38.06
N GLY A 39 -9.50 31.06 39.28
CA GLY A 39 -9.01 29.72 39.62
C GLY A 39 -9.71 28.61 38.86
N LEU A 40 -11.05 28.66 38.75
CA LEU A 40 -11.84 27.69 37.99
C LEU A 40 -11.49 27.70 36.49
N VAL A 41 -11.30 28.88 35.90
CA VAL A 41 -10.89 28.98 34.48
C VAL A 41 -9.51 28.36 34.25
N VAL A 42 -8.55 28.63 35.15
CA VAL A 42 -7.20 28.06 35.08
C VAL A 42 -7.24 26.54 35.24
N ILE A 43 -8.01 26.02 36.22
CA ILE A 43 -8.17 24.57 36.42
C ILE A 43 -8.82 23.92 35.20
N TRP A 44 -9.85 24.53 34.60
CA TRP A 44 -10.50 23.99 33.41
C TRP A 44 -9.56 23.95 32.20
N TRP A 45 -8.74 24.98 32.02
CA TRP A 45 -7.69 25.01 30.98
C TRP A 45 -6.62 23.95 31.20
N ILE A 46 -6.05 23.86 32.41
CA ILE A 46 -5.03 22.86 32.75
C ILE A 46 -5.60 21.44 32.63
N GLY A 47 -6.81 21.20 33.14
CA GLY A 47 -7.49 19.91 33.04
C GLY A 47 -7.75 19.52 31.59
N GLY A 48 -8.20 20.44 30.75
CA GLY A 48 -8.38 20.20 29.31
C GLY A 48 -7.07 19.85 28.60
N LEU A 49 -5.98 20.54 28.94
CA LEU A 49 -4.64 20.21 28.42
C LEU A 49 -4.16 18.84 28.89
N ALA A 50 -4.36 18.51 30.17
CA ALA A 50 -3.99 17.21 30.74
C ALA A 50 -4.78 16.06 30.09
N VAL A 51 -6.09 16.21 29.89
CA VAL A 51 -6.92 15.21 29.19
C VAL A 51 -6.48 15.06 27.74
N LYS A 52 -6.23 16.16 27.02
CA LYS A 52 -5.72 16.09 25.64
C LYS A 52 -4.35 15.42 25.56
N ALA A 53 -3.43 15.74 26.47
CA ALA A 53 -2.13 15.10 26.56
C ALA A 53 -2.25 13.60 26.88
N TYR A 54 -3.16 13.23 27.79
CA TYR A 54 -3.42 11.85 28.14
C TYR A 54 -3.99 11.05 26.96
N LEU A 55 -5.00 11.58 26.26
CA LEU A 55 -5.60 10.95 25.09
C LEU A 55 -4.64 10.89 23.89
N ALA A 56 -3.75 11.87 23.75
CA ALA A 56 -2.68 11.83 22.75
C ALA A 56 -1.65 10.73 23.05
N ALA A 57 -1.34 10.50 24.33
CA ALA A 57 -0.43 9.44 24.76
C ALA A 57 -1.11 8.05 24.79
N HIS A 58 -2.41 7.99 25.05
CA HIS A 58 -3.22 6.76 25.17
C HIS A 58 -4.49 6.89 24.33
N PRO A 59 -4.38 6.87 23.00
CA PRO A 59 -5.55 6.92 22.13
C PRO A 59 -6.48 5.73 22.44
N PRO A 60 -7.80 5.94 22.50
CA PRO A 60 -8.75 4.87 22.79
C PRO A 60 -8.66 3.78 21.73
N TYR A 61 -8.71 2.52 22.17
CA TYR A 61 -8.66 1.37 21.28
C TYR A 61 -9.85 1.35 20.33
N VAL A 62 -9.59 1.24 19.03
CA VAL A 62 -10.63 1.09 18.00
C VAL A 62 -10.67 -0.38 17.59
N PRO A 63 -11.79 -1.10 17.82
CA PRO A 63 -11.87 -2.51 17.44
C PRO A 63 -11.81 -2.71 15.92
N PRO A 64 -11.33 -3.88 15.47
CA PRO A 64 -11.27 -4.22 14.05
C PRO A 64 -12.68 -4.30 13.44
N THR A 65 -12.82 -3.79 12.22
CA THR A 65 -14.13 -3.65 11.56
C THR A 65 -14.60 -4.94 10.88
N VAL A 66 -13.69 -5.76 10.38
CA VAL A 66 -13.97 -7.10 9.78
C VAL A 66 -15.18 -7.16 8.84
N ARG A 67 -15.34 -6.13 7.99
CA ARG A 67 -16.51 -5.93 7.12
C ARG A 67 -16.72 -7.06 6.10
N PHE A 68 -15.63 -7.66 5.64
CA PHE A 68 -15.65 -8.72 4.62
C PHE A 68 -15.73 -10.13 5.21
N GLN A 69 -15.95 -10.25 6.53
CA GLN A 69 -16.05 -11.53 7.25
C GLN A 69 -14.77 -12.38 7.11
N ILE A 70 -14.89 -13.65 6.74
CA ILE A 70 -13.74 -14.54 6.56
C ILE A 70 -13.10 -14.26 5.19
N LEU A 71 -11.82 -13.95 5.20
CA LEU A 71 -11.04 -13.70 3.99
C LEU A 71 -10.55 -15.01 3.37
N PRO A 72 -10.46 -15.10 2.04
CA PRO A 72 -9.77 -16.23 1.41
C PRO A 72 -8.28 -16.18 1.74
N LYS A 73 -7.64 -17.35 1.90
CA LYS A 73 -6.18 -17.44 2.04
C LYS A 73 -5.46 -16.77 0.88
N ILE A 74 -4.33 -16.12 1.20
CA ILE A 74 -3.40 -15.62 0.18
C ILE A 74 -2.84 -16.84 -0.57
N VAL A 75 -3.01 -16.83 -1.89
CA VAL A 75 -2.45 -17.85 -2.77
C VAL A 75 -1.13 -17.34 -3.31
N PHE A 76 -0.03 -17.89 -2.79
CA PHE A 76 1.30 -17.65 -3.35
C PHE A 76 1.56 -18.58 -4.55
N PRO A 77 2.33 -18.16 -5.56
CA PRO A 77 2.71 -19.04 -6.65
C PRO A 77 3.56 -20.22 -6.18
N ASP A 78 3.37 -21.38 -6.81
CA ASP A 78 4.07 -22.60 -6.42
C ASP A 78 5.58 -22.44 -6.52
N LYS A 79 6.28 -22.75 -5.43
CA LYS A 79 7.74 -22.73 -5.37
C LYS A 79 8.24 -23.91 -4.55
N LYS A 80 9.20 -24.64 -5.11
CA LYS A 80 9.88 -25.73 -4.40
C LYS A 80 11.04 -25.13 -3.61
N PHE A 81 11.08 -25.43 -2.31
CA PHE A 81 12.16 -25.04 -1.42
C PHE A 81 12.27 -26.03 -0.27
N GLU A 82 13.43 -26.07 0.36
CA GLU A 82 13.64 -26.85 1.58
C GLU A 82 13.40 -25.96 2.80
N ARG A 83 12.79 -26.53 3.85
CA ARG A 83 12.65 -25.83 5.14
C ARG A 83 14.05 -25.48 5.67
N LYS A 84 14.20 -24.25 6.16
CA LYS A 84 15.45 -23.76 6.75
C LYS A 84 15.35 -23.60 8.26
N GLU A 85 16.51 -23.62 8.89
CA GLU A 85 16.67 -23.18 10.27
C GLU A 85 16.81 -21.66 10.31
N PHE A 86 16.06 -21.01 11.21
CA PHE A 86 16.05 -19.55 11.33
C PHE A 86 16.58 -19.14 12.71
N SER A 87 17.49 -18.16 12.71
CA SER A 87 17.80 -17.37 13.89
C SER A 87 17.38 -15.91 13.66
N LEU A 88 17.37 -15.11 14.72
CA LEU A 88 16.90 -13.73 14.68
C LEU A 88 17.96 -12.80 15.25
N GLU A 89 18.36 -11.80 14.47
CA GLU A 89 19.26 -10.72 14.89
C GLU A 89 18.70 -9.39 14.34
N LEU A 90 17.76 -8.79 15.08
CA LEU A 90 17.07 -7.55 14.70
C LEU A 90 17.82 -6.31 15.18
N PRO A 91 17.56 -5.13 14.58
CA PRO A 91 18.02 -3.87 15.13
C PRO A 91 17.54 -3.71 16.58
N ASN A 92 18.48 -3.49 17.51
CA ASN A 92 18.23 -3.37 18.95
C ASN A 92 17.59 -4.61 19.60
N ASP A 93 17.76 -5.80 19.02
CA ASP A 93 17.30 -7.09 19.56
C ASP A 93 15.81 -7.12 19.95
N THR A 94 14.98 -6.31 19.28
CA THR A 94 13.54 -6.21 19.55
C THR A 94 12.74 -6.23 18.26
N TYR A 95 11.54 -6.83 18.33
CA TYR A 95 10.63 -6.82 17.19
C TYR A 95 10.08 -5.41 16.92
N PRO A 96 9.91 -5.04 15.64
CA PRO A 96 9.27 -3.78 15.28
C PRO A 96 7.82 -3.76 15.77
N LYS A 97 7.37 -2.61 16.28
CA LYS A 97 6.01 -2.45 16.78
C LYS A 97 5.07 -2.08 15.63
N PHE A 98 4.06 -2.91 15.40
CA PHE A 98 2.95 -2.62 14.50
C PHE A 98 1.65 -2.44 15.29
N LYS A 99 0.62 -1.90 14.63
CA LYS A 99 -0.74 -1.96 15.15
C LYS A 99 -1.17 -3.43 15.22
N ASP A 100 -2.10 -3.74 16.11
CA ASP A 100 -2.69 -5.07 16.26
C ASP A 100 -3.68 -5.43 15.13
N GLN A 101 -3.90 -4.49 14.21
CA GLN A 101 -4.76 -4.64 13.05
C GLN A 101 -4.16 -3.93 11.83
N ALA A 102 -4.44 -4.46 10.65
CA ALA A 102 -4.07 -3.87 9.36
C ALA A 102 -5.30 -3.76 8.45
N LYS A 103 -5.21 -2.90 7.44
CA LYS A 103 -6.27 -2.74 6.46
C LYS A 103 -6.25 -3.89 5.47
N VAL A 104 -7.41 -4.18 4.91
CA VAL A 104 -7.65 -5.09 3.81
C VAL A 104 -8.49 -4.32 2.81
N TYR A 105 -8.12 -4.41 1.54
CA TYR A 105 -8.71 -3.64 0.46
C TYR A 105 -9.37 -4.57 -0.55
N VAL A 106 -10.44 -4.11 -1.18
CA VAL A 106 -11.10 -4.85 -2.26
C VAL A 106 -10.31 -4.66 -3.56
N ILE A 107 -10.12 -5.74 -4.31
CA ILE A 107 -9.58 -5.69 -5.67
C ILE A 107 -10.76 -5.66 -6.65
N TYR A 108 -10.86 -4.57 -7.42
CA TYR A 108 -11.89 -4.41 -8.45
C TYR A 108 -11.56 -5.23 -9.70
N ARG A 109 -12.57 -5.95 -10.19
CA ARG A 109 -12.51 -6.70 -11.45
C ARG A 109 -13.82 -6.49 -12.20
N SER A 110 -13.72 -6.40 -13.52
CA SER A 110 -14.92 -6.35 -14.35
C SER A 110 -15.59 -7.72 -14.40
N LYS A 111 -16.92 -7.71 -14.53
CA LYS A 111 -17.74 -8.91 -14.65
C LYS A 111 -18.19 -9.20 -16.09
N SER A 112 -17.91 -8.31 -17.05
CA SER A 112 -18.47 -8.39 -18.41
C SER A 112 -17.38 -8.38 -19.48
N VAL A 113 -17.20 -9.50 -20.19
CA VAL A 113 -16.22 -9.61 -21.28
C VAL A 113 -16.51 -8.63 -22.42
N ILE A 114 -17.77 -8.45 -22.81
CA ILE A 114 -18.14 -7.65 -23.99
C ILE A 114 -17.78 -6.17 -23.78
N GLY A 115 -18.14 -5.61 -22.62
CA GLY A 115 -17.82 -4.22 -22.30
C GLY A 115 -16.31 -3.99 -22.20
N GLU A 116 -15.59 -4.93 -21.58
CA GLU A 116 -14.14 -4.85 -21.46
C GLU A 116 -13.40 -5.05 -22.79
N LEU A 117 -13.95 -5.85 -23.71
CA LEU A 117 -13.35 -6.02 -25.04
C LEU A 117 -13.38 -4.69 -25.82
N GLU A 118 -14.48 -3.94 -25.76
CA GLU A 118 -14.56 -2.62 -26.40
C GLU A 118 -13.64 -1.60 -25.72
N ALA A 119 -13.49 -1.65 -24.39
CA ALA A 119 -12.50 -0.84 -23.68
C ALA A 119 -11.05 -1.22 -24.04
N ALA A 120 -10.77 -2.52 -24.20
CA ALA A 120 -9.48 -3.03 -24.63
C ALA A 120 -9.15 -2.61 -26.07
N LYS A 121 -10.11 -2.67 -27.00
CA LYS A 121 -9.95 -2.14 -28.37
C LYS A 121 -9.60 -0.66 -28.37
N LYS A 122 -10.28 0.16 -27.55
CA LYS A 122 -9.95 1.59 -27.39
C LYS A 122 -8.54 1.79 -26.85
N THR A 123 -8.14 1.02 -25.84
CA THR A 123 -6.79 1.07 -25.26
C THR A 123 -5.73 0.68 -26.30
N ALA A 124 -5.94 -0.43 -27.01
CA ALA A 124 -5.04 -0.93 -28.06
C ALA A 124 -4.92 0.09 -29.21
N ALA A 125 -6.03 0.72 -29.59
CA ALA A 125 -6.05 1.81 -30.55
C ALA A 125 -5.19 3.00 -30.10
N LEU A 126 -5.26 3.41 -28.83
CA LEU A 126 -4.39 4.47 -28.31
C LEU A 126 -2.90 4.11 -28.39
N MET A 127 -2.56 2.82 -28.34
CA MET A 127 -1.20 2.29 -28.51
C MET A 127 -0.79 2.04 -29.98
N GLY A 128 -1.66 2.34 -30.95
CA GLY A 128 -1.39 2.22 -32.38
C GLY A 128 -1.91 0.94 -33.06
N PHE A 129 -2.57 0.03 -32.32
CA PHE A 129 -3.16 -1.17 -32.90
C PHE A 129 -4.55 -0.86 -33.48
N ARG A 130 -4.67 -0.94 -34.81
CA ARG A 130 -5.91 -0.56 -35.54
C ARG A 130 -6.74 -1.74 -36.03
N LYS A 131 -6.16 -2.94 -36.07
CA LYS A 131 -6.85 -4.15 -36.53
C LYS A 131 -7.74 -4.72 -35.43
N GLU A 132 -8.78 -5.43 -35.86
CA GLU A 132 -9.59 -6.24 -34.93
C GLU A 132 -8.71 -7.31 -34.25
N PRO A 133 -8.91 -7.55 -32.95
CA PRO A 133 -8.16 -8.57 -32.23
C PRO A 133 -8.64 -9.97 -32.59
N THR A 134 -7.78 -10.94 -32.30
CA THR A 134 -8.13 -12.36 -32.33
C THR A 134 -8.19 -12.91 -30.91
N GLU A 135 -9.21 -13.71 -30.61
CA GLU A 135 -9.28 -14.39 -29.31
C GLU A 135 -8.37 -15.62 -29.35
N ILE A 136 -7.32 -15.61 -28.54
CA ILE A 136 -6.35 -16.72 -28.47
C ILE A 136 -6.69 -17.69 -27.32
N LYS A 137 -7.43 -17.21 -26.31
CA LYS A 137 -7.95 -17.98 -25.18
C LYS A 137 -9.14 -17.21 -24.61
N THR A 138 -10.03 -17.87 -23.86
CA THR A 138 -11.18 -17.24 -23.22
C THR A 138 -10.81 -15.95 -22.48
N GLY A 139 -11.29 -14.81 -22.99
CA GLY A 139 -11.03 -13.49 -22.41
C GLY A 139 -9.61 -12.96 -22.60
N ILE A 140 -8.79 -13.61 -23.44
CA ILE A 140 -7.44 -13.18 -23.83
C ILE A 140 -7.42 -12.93 -25.34
N TYR A 141 -7.13 -11.69 -25.70
CA TYR A 141 -7.15 -11.22 -27.07
C TYR A 141 -5.77 -10.75 -27.50
N GLU A 142 -5.39 -11.06 -28.73
CA GLU A 142 -4.17 -10.58 -29.37
C GLU A 142 -4.51 -9.52 -30.43
N PHE A 143 -3.85 -8.38 -30.34
CA PHE A 143 -3.85 -7.30 -31.32
C PHE A 143 -2.51 -7.32 -32.04
N ALA A 144 -2.53 -7.51 -33.36
CA ALA A 144 -1.33 -7.55 -34.18
C ALA A 144 -1.22 -6.31 -35.06
N ASP A 145 -0.01 -5.77 -35.18
CA ASP A 145 0.35 -4.77 -36.18
C ASP A 145 1.28 -5.39 -37.23
N SER A 146 0.78 -5.63 -38.44
CA SER A 146 1.55 -6.23 -39.53
C SER A 146 2.60 -5.31 -40.15
N LEU A 147 2.53 -4.00 -39.90
CA LEU A 147 3.52 -3.06 -40.43
C LEU A 147 4.81 -3.11 -39.61
N THR A 148 4.67 -3.32 -38.30
CA THR A 148 5.79 -3.27 -37.34
C THR A 148 6.08 -4.63 -36.70
N ASN A 149 5.27 -5.64 -37.00
CA ASN A 149 5.27 -6.97 -36.36
C ASN A 149 5.12 -6.91 -34.84
N ARG A 150 4.49 -5.86 -34.31
CA ARG A 150 4.17 -5.74 -32.88
C ARG A 150 2.97 -6.58 -32.53
N THR A 151 2.98 -7.12 -31.32
CA THR A 151 1.82 -7.74 -30.72
C THR A 151 1.48 -7.08 -29.39
N LEU A 152 0.18 -7.04 -29.08
CA LEU A 152 -0.36 -6.66 -27.79
C LEU A 152 -1.34 -7.76 -27.37
N THR A 153 -1.02 -8.48 -26.30
CA THR A 153 -1.87 -9.53 -25.74
C THR A 153 -2.53 -8.97 -24.49
N MET A 154 -3.87 -8.95 -24.44
CA MET A 154 -4.63 -8.40 -23.31
C MET A 154 -5.57 -9.45 -22.73
N ASN A 155 -5.57 -9.59 -21.40
CA ASN A 155 -6.65 -10.25 -20.68
C ASN A 155 -7.72 -9.20 -20.34
N VAL A 156 -8.84 -9.20 -21.05
CA VAL A 156 -9.84 -8.13 -20.96
C VAL A 156 -10.55 -8.09 -19.60
N LEU A 157 -10.67 -9.22 -18.92
CA LEU A 157 -11.32 -9.30 -17.60
C LEU A 157 -10.49 -8.66 -16.48
N SER A 158 -9.16 -8.78 -16.57
CA SER A 158 -8.22 -8.20 -15.60
C SER A 158 -7.66 -6.85 -16.02
N GLY A 159 -7.71 -6.52 -17.32
CA GLY A 159 -7.03 -5.36 -17.88
C GLY A 159 -5.51 -5.52 -17.98
N ASN A 160 -4.96 -6.69 -17.62
CA ASN A 160 -3.54 -7.00 -17.75
C ASN A 160 -3.17 -7.16 -19.23
N PHE A 161 -1.97 -6.71 -19.60
CA PHE A 161 -1.49 -6.87 -20.97
C PHE A 161 0.02 -7.00 -21.08
N LYS A 162 0.46 -7.55 -22.20
CA LYS A 162 1.85 -7.56 -22.65
C LYS A 162 1.94 -6.97 -24.05
N LEU A 163 2.80 -5.99 -24.24
CA LEU A 163 3.18 -5.47 -25.55
C LEU A 163 4.56 -6.03 -25.90
N ASN A 164 4.74 -6.50 -27.12
CA ASN A 164 6.00 -7.00 -27.61
C ASN A 164 6.31 -6.48 -29.02
N TYR A 165 7.51 -5.93 -29.20
CA TYR A 165 8.15 -5.66 -30.48
C TYR A 165 9.24 -6.73 -30.70
N PRO A 166 9.45 -7.26 -31.92
CA PRO A 166 10.47 -8.27 -32.19
C PRO A 166 11.89 -7.68 -32.21
N TYR A 167 12.32 -7.07 -31.10
CA TYR A 167 13.58 -6.32 -30.99
C TYR A 167 14.84 -7.18 -31.21
N LEU A 168 14.77 -8.50 -30.95
CA LEU A 168 15.88 -9.42 -31.18
C LEU A 168 16.28 -9.55 -32.66
N ALA A 169 15.34 -9.31 -33.57
CA ALA A 169 15.57 -9.40 -35.02
C ALA A 169 15.88 -8.03 -35.66
N ASP A 170 15.76 -6.93 -34.91
CA ASP A 170 15.93 -5.58 -35.45
C ASP A 170 17.35 -5.05 -35.22
N GLN A 171 18.18 -5.14 -36.25
CA GLN A 171 19.57 -4.68 -36.20
C GLN A 171 19.70 -3.18 -35.90
N LEU A 172 18.67 -2.37 -36.19
CA LEU A 172 18.69 -0.94 -35.90
C LEU A 172 18.64 -0.65 -34.39
N LEU A 173 18.15 -1.60 -33.58
CA LEU A 173 18.15 -1.46 -32.13
C LEU A 173 19.46 -1.93 -31.47
N LEU A 174 20.38 -2.55 -32.23
CA LEU A 174 21.69 -2.94 -31.67
C LEU A 174 22.58 -1.73 -31.42
N ASN A 175 22.49 -0.73 -32.30
CA ASN A 175 23.22 0.54 -32.23
C ASN A 175 22.21 1.70 -32.37
N PRO A 176 21.45 2.01 -31.32
CA PRO A 176 20.40 3.03 -31.38
C PRO A 176 20.98 4.43 -31.59
N ASP A 177 20.20 5.31 -32.24
CA ASP A 177 20.59 6.69 -32.56
C ASP A 177 21.02 7.47 -31.29
N GLU A 178 20.15 7.47 -30.28
CA GLU A 178 20.37 8.17 -29.02
C GLU A 178 19.63 7.47 -27.89
N MET A 179 20.37 6.96 -26.91
CA MET A 179 19.79 6.32 -25.74
C MET A 179 19.23 7.37 -24.78
N PRO A 180 17.96 7.23 -24.34
CA PRO A 180 17.41 8.16 -23.35
C PRO A 180 18.15 7.99 -22.02
N ASP A 181 18.46 9.11 -21.38
CA ASP A 181 18.96 9.10 -20.00
C ASP A 181 17.87 8.61 -19.02
N LYS A 182 18.21 8.55 -17.73
CA LYS A 182 17.30 8.09 -16.67
C LYS A 182 15.98 8.88 -16.66
N ALA A 183 16.03 10.21 -16.75
CA ALA A 183 14.83 11.05 -16.69
C ALA A 183 13.99 10.93 -17.97
N GLY A 184 14.65 10.90 -19.13
CA GLY A 184 14.04 10.73 -20.44
C GLY A 184 13.34 9.38 -20.58
N ALA A 185 13.97 8.28 -20.15
CA ALA A 185 13.36 6.95 -20.20
C ALA A 185 12.09 6.87 -19.34
N VAL A 186 12.14 7.42 -18.12
CA VAL A 186 10.95 7.49 -17.24
C VAL A 186 9.86 8.35 -17.87
N SER A 187 10.20 9.51 -18.44
CA SER A 187 9.24 10.39 -19.10
C SER A 187 8.56 9.68 -20.29
N VAL A 188 9.34 9.03 -21.17
CA VAL A 188 8.82 8.27 -22.31
C VAL A 188 7.90 7.14 -21.86
N ALA A 189 8.31 6.36 -20.86
CA ALA A 189 7.50 5.28 -20.31
C ALA A 189 6.21 5.78 -19.66
N LYS A 190 6.28 6.89 -18.88
CA LYS A 190 5.10 7.51 -18.28
C LYS A 190 4.13 8.01 -19.34
N SER A 191 4.61 8.73 -20.34
CA SER A 191 3.78 9.25 -21.44
C SER A 191 3.10 8.13 -22.23
N PHE A 192 3.79 7.02 -22.48
CA PHE A 192 3.18 5.85 -23.14
C PHE A 192 2.01 5.28 -22.32
N LEU A 193 2.21 5.07 -21.02
CA LEU A 193 1.15 4.56 -20.13
C LEU A 193 0.01 5.57 -19.94
N GLN A 194 0.31 6.88 -19.87
CA GLN A 194 -0.70 7.95 -19.81
C GLN A 194 -1.54 8.01 -21.08
N GLN A 195 -0.91 7.92 -22.27
CA GLN A 195 -1.62 7.88 -23.56
C GLN A 195 -2.60 6.71 -23.61
N ALA A 196 -2.22 5.57 -23.05
CA ALA A 196 -3.07 4.39 -22.97
C ALA A 196 -4.16 4.46 -21.87
N GLY A 197 -4.18 5.50 -21.02
CA GLY A 197 -5.05 5.56 -19.85
C GLY A 197 -4.71 4.50 -18.80
N LYS A 198 -3.44 4.09 -18.72
CA LYS A 198 -2.91 3.02 -17.85
C LYS A 198 -1.92 3.51 -16.81
N MET A 199 -1.66 4.82 -16.73
CA MET A 199 -0.93 5.43 -15.62
C MET A 199 -1.92 5.80 -14.51
N TYR A 200 -1.99 4.97 -13.47
CA TYR A 200 -2.82 5.24 -12.29
C TYR A 200 -2.06 6.13 -11.27
N PRO A 201 -2.75 6.91 -10.42
CA PRO A 201 -2.11 7.84 -9.49
C PRO A 201 -1.08 7.19 -8.56
N ASP A 202 -1.31 5.96 -8.12
CA ASP A 202 -0.40 5.22 -7.26
C ASP A 202 0.87 4.73 -7.98
N LEU A 203 0.82 4.47 -9.29
CA LEU A 203 2.01 4.24 -10.11
C LEU A 203 2.76 5.55 -10.39
N GLU A 204 2.04 6.66 -10.54
CA GLU A 204 2.63 7.96 -10.84
C GLU A 204 3.38 8.56 -9.63
N GLU A 205 2.78 8.45 -8.45
CA GLU A 205 3.32 8.88 -7.14
C GLU A 205 4.31 7.87 -6.54
N GLY A 206 4.36 6.65 -7.08
CA GLY A 206 5.25 5.59 -6.64
C GLY A 206 6.70 5.74 -7.11
N GLU A 207 7.56 4.83 -6.65
CA GLU A 207 8.98 4.82 -7.04
C GLU A 207 9.16 4.23 -8.44
N SER A 208 9.97 4.88 -9.28
CA SER A 208 10.42 4.30 -10.56
C SER A 208 11.86 3.85 -10.46
N LYS A 209 12.14 2.57 -10.72
CA LYS A 209 13.50 2.02 -10.80
C LYS A 209 13.90 1.78 -12.24
N ILE A 210 15.20 1.86 -12.50
CA ILE A 210 15.75 1.71 -13.84
C ILE A 210 16.81 0.62 -13.83
N SER A 211 16.77 -0.21 -14.86
CA SER A 211 17.84 -1.15 -15.20
C SER A 211 18.20 -1.00 -16.68
N TYR A 212 19.47 -1.26 -16.98
CA TYR A 212 20.04 -1.06 -18.31
C TYR A 212 20.26 -2.40 -18.99
N TRP A 213 19.82 -2.55 -20.23
CA TRP A 213 19.81 -3.84 -20.92
C TRP A 213 20.44 -3.78 -22.30
N LYS A 214 21.07 -4.88 -22.68
CA LYS A 214 21.66 -5.10 -23.99
C LYS A 214 21.01 -6.29 -24.69
N ILE A 215 20.62 -6.09 -25.94
CA ILE A 215 20.25 -7.16 -26.87
C ILE A 215 21.49 -8.00 -27.20
N ALA A 216 21.44 -9.29 -26.91
CA ALA A 216 22.48 -10.26 -27.20
C ALA A 216 21.90 -11.47 -27.96
N PHE A 217 22.77 -12.31 -28.52
CA PHE A 217 22.41 -13.48 -29.36
C PHE A 217 21.46 -14.49 -28.68
N GLY A 218 21.33 -14.44 -27.34
CA GLY A 218 20.43 -15.29 -26.55
C GLY A 218 19.30 -14.57 -25.82
N GLY A 219 19.05 -13.28 -26.10
CA GLY A 219 18.01 -12.49 -25.44
C GLY A 219 18.52 -11.18 -24.84
N LEU A 220 17.91 -10.75 -23.74
CA LEU A 220 18.30 -9.55 -23.01
C LEU A 220 19.31 -9.87 -21.90
N LYS A 221 20.38 -9.08 -21.82
CA LYS A 221 21.37 -9.14 -20.74
C LYS A 221 21.43 -7.80 -20.02
N GLU A 222 21.34 -7.81 -18.69
CA GLU A 222 21.50 -6.61 -17.88
C GLU A 222 22.96 -6.11 -17.94
N THR A 223 23.12 -4.79 -17.86
CA THR A 223 24.39 -4.07 -17.99
C THR A 223 24.57 -3.09 -16.82
N PRO A 224 25.81 -2.77 -16.43
CA PRO A 224 26.07 -1.89 -15.29
C PRO A 224 25.70 -0.42 -15.54
N GLY A 225 25.47 -0.01 -16.80
CA GLY A 225 25.21 1.39 -17.12
C GLY A 225 24.76 1.62 -18.56
N LEU A 226 24.31 2.85 -18.81
CA LEU A 226 23.74 3.29 -20.08
C LEU A 226 24.68 3.09 -21.28
N ASN A 227 25.99 3.27 -21.10
CA ASN A 227 26.99 3.19 -22.19
C ASN A 227 27.08 1.81 -22.83
N ASP A 228 26.75 0.74 -22.10
CA ASP A 228 26.80 -0.64 -22.58
C ASP A 228 25.42 -1.13 -23.04
N ALA A 229 24.39 -0.32 -22.87
CA ALA A 229 23.00 -0.68 -23.07
C ALA A 229 22.46 -0.16 -24.40
N ASN A 230 21.50 -0.89 -24.95
CA ASN A 230 20.69 -0.44 -26.08
C ASN A 230 19.19 -0.39 -25.77
N LEU A 231 18.82 -0.78 -24.55
CA LEU A 231 17.47 -0.67 -24.00
C LEU A 231 17.52 -0.22 -22.54
N VAL A 232 16.51 0.53 -22.11
CA VAL A 232 16.32 0.96 -20.72
C VAL A 232 14.99 0.41 -20.22
N ARG A 233 15.02 -0.39 -19.15
CA ARG A 233 13.81 -0.88 -18.49
C ARG A 233 13.44 0.08 -17.37
N VAL A 234 12.18 0.49 -17.34
CA VAL A 234 11.59 1.30 -16.28
C VAL A 234 10.56 0.46 -15.56
N ASP A 235 10.80 0.16 -14.29
CA ASP A 235 9.90 -0.56 -13.39
C ASP A 235 9.15 0.46 -12.51
N PHE A 236 7.82 0.42 -12.56
CA PHE A 236 6.93 1.31 -11.80
C PHE A 236 6.40 0.59 -10.56
N PHE A 237 6.96 0.92 -9.40
CA PHE A 237 6.47 0.45 -8.12
C PHE A 237 5.33 1.35 -7.66
N ARG A 238 4.33 0.75 -7.01
CA ARG A 238 3.18 1.49 -6.50
C ARG A 238 3.54 2.27 -5.24
N LYS A 239 2.86 3.39 -5.04
CA LYS A 239 2.92 4.16 -3.80
C LYS A 239 2.65 3.25 -2.58
N LYS A 240 3.40 3.48 -1.51
CA LYS A 240 3.21 2.80 -0.23
C LYS A 240 1.80 3.05 0.32
N LEU A 241 1.18 1.99 0.82
CA LEU A 241 -0.09 2.06 1.50
C LEU A 241 0.12 2.43 2.98
N ASP A 242 -0.89 3.07 3.58
CA ASP A 242 -0.90 3.44 4.99
C ASP A 242 0.35 4.21 5.48
N GLY A 243 1.02 4.92 4.57
CA GLY A 243 2.18 5.78 4.83
C GLY A 243 3.52 5.12 4.54
N ASP A 244 3.70 3.86 4.95
CA ASP A 244 5.01 3.19 4.91
C ASP A 244 4.99 1.72 4.43
N GLN A 245 3.82 1.14 4.16
CA GLN A 245 3.67 -0.27 3.80
C GLN A 245 3.84 -0.47 2.30
N GLU A 246 4.89 -1.19 1.92
CA GLU A 246 5.22 -1.47 0.52
C GLU A 246 4.25 -2.48 -0.10
N MET A 247 4.09 -2.41 -1.42
CA MET A 247 3.49 -3.49 -2.21
C MET A 247 4.61 -4.41 -2.69
N VAL A 248 4.51 -5.68 -2.32
CA VAL A 248 5.50 -6.71 -2.64
C VAL A 248 4.92 -7.69 -3.63
N THR A 249 5.74 -8.11 -4.59
CA THR A 249 5.38 -9.04 -5.66
C THR A 249 5.98 -10.42 -5.39
N ASP A 250 5.68 -11.37 -6.28
CA ASP A 250 6.30 -12.69 -6.31
C ASP A 250 7.76 -12.66 -6.82
N ASP A 251 8.19 -11.58 -7.45
CA ASP A 251 9.56 -11.39 -7.93
C ASP A 251 10.11 -10.05 -7.42
N LEU A 252 10.98 -10.11 -6.42
CA LEU A 252 11.58 -8.92 -5.79
C LEU A 252 12.34 -7.99 -6.76
N SER A 253 12.73 -8.52 -7.92
CA SER A 253 13.45 -7.75 -8.94
C SER A 253 12.53 -7.07 -9.95
N LYS A 254 11.23 -7.39 -9.95
CA LYS A 254 10.28 -6.92 -10.96
C LYS A 254 9.08 -6.23 -10.33
N ALA A 255 8.76 -5.06 -10.88
CA ALA A 255 7.49 -4.43 -10.61
C ALA A 255 6.36 -5.10 -11.41
N SER A 256 5.13 -4.95 -10.93
CA SER A 256 3.93 -5.39 -11.66
C SER A 256 3.71 -4.62 -12.96
N VAL A 257 4.30 -3.43 -13.10
CA VAL A 257 4.28 -2.64 -14.34
C VAL A 257 5.70 -2.28 -14.73
N SER A 258 6.10 -2.67 -15.95
CA SER A 258 7.40 -2.32 -16.51
C SER A 258 7.31 -1.98 -17.99
N VAL A 259 8.18 -1.08 -18.44
CA VAL A 259 8.27 -0.62 -19.82
C VAL A 259 9.73 -0.68 -20.27
N LEU A 260 9.99 -1.32 -21.40
CA LEU A 260 11.30 -1.39 -22.04
C LEU A 260 11.37 -0.37 -23.19
N VAL A 261 12.23 0.62 -23.01
CA VAL A 261 12.40 1.77 -23.89
C VAL A 261 13.69 1.59 -24.72
N SER A 262 13.62 1.88 -26.01
CA SER A 262 14.80 1.90 -26.89
C SER A 262 15.26 3.32 -27.21
N GLY A 263 16.49 3.44 -27.71
CA GLY A 263 17.02 4.68 -28.25
C GLY A 263 16.59 4.99 -29.70
N SER A 264 15.60 4.27 -30.25
CA SER A 264 15.08 4.55 -31.59
C SER A 264 14.37 5.92 -31.65
N SER A 265 14.57 6.66 -32.74
CA SER A 265 13.81 7.87 -33.07
C SER A 265 12.39 7.57 -33.59
N LEU A 266 12.19 6.37 -34.16
CA LEU A 266 10.88 5.92 -34.65
C LEU A 266 9.92 5.58 -33.49
N ALA A 267 8.79 6.28 -33.43
CA ALA A 267 7.78 6.11 -32.38
C ALA A 267 7.32 4.65 -32.21
N ALA A 268 7.13 3.93 -33.32
CA ALA A 268 6.70 2.53 -33.30
C ALA A 268 7.70 1.58 -32.61
N LYS A 269 8.99 1.96 -32.57
CA LYS A 269 10.08 1.17 -31.99
C LYS A 269 10.59 1.74 -30.66
N LYS A 270 10.07 2.89 -30.21
CA LYS A 270 10.51 3.54 -28.97
C LYS A 270 10.18 2.68 -27.75
N ILE A 271 9.02 2.04 -27.75
CA ILE A 271 8.59 1.07 -26.74
C ILE A 271 8.63 -0.31 -27.36
N VAL A 272 9.50 -1.17 -26.83
CA VAL A 272 9.73 -2.50 -27.40
C VAL A 272 9.13 -3.62 -26.56
N GLU A 273 8.91 -3.37 -25.28
CA GLU A 273 8.22 -4.31 -24.39
C GLU A 273 7.44 -3.56 -23.32
N VAL A 274 6.28 -4.07 -22.96
CA VAL A 274 5.53 -3.63 -21.78
C VAL A 274 5.01 -4.86 -21.06
N GLU A 275 5.26 -4.97 -19.77
CA GLU A 275 4.56 -5.92 -18.90
C GLU A 275 3.65 -5.14 -17.97
N TYR A 276 2.34 -5.35 -18.09
CA TYR A 276 1.34 -4.63 -17.31
C TYR A 276 0.44 -5.61 -16.56
N LYS A 277 0.73 -5.81 -15.27
CA LYS A 277 0.02 -6.71 -14.35
C LYS A 277 -0.59 -5.92 -13.18
N TYR A 278 -1.19 -4.77 -13.47
CA TYR A 278 -1.74 -3.89 -12.46
C TYR A 278 -3.07 -4.42 -11.89
N ILE A 279 -3.21 -4.41 -10.56
CA ILE A 279 -4.48 -4.68 -9.89
C ILE A 279 -5.13 -3.38 -9.40
N ASN A 280 -6.41 -3.20 -9.74
CA ASN A 280 -7.17 -2.05 -9.27
C ASN A 280 -7.66 -2.29 -7.83
N VAL A 281 -7.21 -1.45 -6.90
CA VAL A 281 -7.46 -1.60 -5.46
C VAL A 281 -8.32 -0.45 -4.97
N ASP A 282 -9.41 -0.76 -4.25
CA ASP A 282 -10.21 0.26 -3.58
C ASP A 282 -9.55 0.74 -2.28
N VAL A 283 -8.80 1.83 -2.37
CA VAL A 283 -8.20 2.46 -1.19
C VAL A 283 -9.17 3.34 -0.40
N SER A 284 -10.37 3.62 -0.91
CA SER A 284 -11.33 4.55 -0.31
C SER A 284 -12.17 3.93 0.81
N ALA A 285 -12.41 2.62 0.75
CA ALA A 285 -13.28 1.91 1.68
C ALA A 285 -12.64 0.64 2.29
N PRO A 286 -11.44 0.75 2.90
CA PRO A 286 -10.79 -0.40 3.53
C PRO A 286 -11.60 -0.96 4.71
N SER A 287 -11.27 -2.20 5.10
CA SER A 287 -11.69 -2.78 6.38
C SER A 287 -10.47 -3.25 7.17
N THR A 288 -10.49 -3.05 8.48
CA THR A 288 -9.43 -3.48 9.39
C THR A 288 -9.65 -4.89 9.92
N TYR A 289 -8.57 -5.66 9.95
CA TYR A 289 -8.52 -7.04 10.41
C TYR A 289 -7.43 -7.23 11.46
N PRO A 290 -7.66 -8.07 12.49
CA PRO A 290 -6.61 -8.46 13.41
C PRO A 290 -5.44 -9.11 12.68
N ILE A 291 -4.24 -8.72 13.04
CA ILE A 291 -3.01 -9.35 12.54
C ILE A 291 -2.24 -10.04 13.66
N LYS A 292 -1.47 -11.06 13.29
CA LYS A 292 -0.50 -11.73 14.17
C LYS A 292 0.51 -10.70 14.68
N THR A 293 1.08 -10.91 15.86
CA THR A 293 2.26 -10.15 16.26
C THR A 293 3.48 -10.61 15.44
N PRO A 294 4.54 -9.80 15.31
CA PRO A 294 5.77 -10.21 14.64
C PRO A 294 6.39 -11.50 15.19
N GLU A 295 6.30 -11.71 16.50
CA GLU A 295 6.75 -12.92 17.19
C GLU A 295 5.97 -14.14 16.70
N ALA A 296 4.63 -14.03 16.64
CA ALA A 296 3.78 -15.13 16.17
C ALA A 296 4.03 -15.43 14.68
N ALA A 297 4.22 -14.40 13.85
CA ALA A 297 4.58 -14.58 12.45
C ALA A 297 5.98 -15.19 12.26
N TYR A 298 6.91 -14.95 13.18
CA TYR A 298 8.23 -15.58 13.18
C TYR A 298 8.15 -17.07 13.59
N GLU A 299 7.25 -17.42 14.51
CA GLU A 299 6.99 -18.84 14.80
C GLU A 299 6.40 -19.57 13.59
N ASP A 300 5.49 -18.94 12.83
CA ASP A 300 4.99 -19.48 11.56
C ASP A 300 6.14 -19.71 10.55
N LEU A 301 7.06 -18.75 10.43
CA LEU A 301 8.27 -18.88 9.60
C LEU A 301 9.08 -20.12 9.99
N LYS A 302 9.35 -20.32 11.28
CA LYS A 302 10.07 -21.50 11.81
C LYS A 302 9.33 -22.81 11.57
N MET A 303 8.01 -22.81 11.67
CA MET A 303 7.18 -23.99 11.39
C MET A 303 7.10 -24.33 9.89
N GLY A 304 7.64 -23.48 9.02
CA GLY A 304 7.60 -23.65 7.57
C GLY A 304 6.33 -23.11 6.91
N TYR A 305 5.55 -22.29 7.63
CA TYR A 305 4.34 -21.63 7.12
C TYR A 305 4.69 -20.27 6.51
N TYR A 306 5.56 -20.29 5.50
CA TYR A 306 5.99 -19.12 4.77
C TYR A 306 6.14 -19.41 3.28
N TRP A 307 6.21 -18.35 2.49
CA TRP A 307 6.56 -18.41 1.09
C TRP A 307 7.89 -17.70 0.82
N PRO A 308 8.94 -18.37 0.31
CA PRO A 308 10.24 -17.75 0.06
C PRO A 308 10.20 -16.94 -1.23
N ALA A 309 9.91 -15.65 -1.15
CA ALA A 309 10.01 -14.73 -2.28
C ALA A 309 11.40 -14.79 -2.93
N LYS A 310 12.45 -14.79 -2.12
CA LYS A 310 13.82 -15.10 -2.54
C LYS A 310 14.43 -16.08 -1.57
N ASP A 311 14.92 -17.18 -2.11
CA ASP A 311 15.54 -18.22 -1.30
C ASP A 311 17.07 -18.02 -1.27
N SER A 312 17.72 -18.59 -0.27
CA SER A 312 19.18 -18.68 -0.17
C SER A 312 19.64 -20.13 -0.29
N GLU A 313 20.86 -20.37 -0.75
CA GLU A 313 21.41 -21.74 -0.83
C GLU A 313 21.72 -22.34 0.54
N ALA A 314 21.89 -21.50 1.57
CA ALA A 314 22.22 -21.92 2.93
C ALA A 314 21.05 -22.64 3.61
N LYS A 315 21.35 -23.70 4.39
CA LYS A 315 20.34 -24.44 5.17
C LYS A 315 19.83 -23.68 6.40
N SER A 316 20.58 -22.68 6.83
CA SER A 316 20.24 -21.77 7.92
C SER A 316 20.35 -20.33 7.44
N THR A 317 19.50 -19.45 7.98
CA THR A 317 19.56 -18.01 7.69
C THR A 317 19.25 -17.17 8.93
N VAL A 318 19.99 -16.08 9.10
CA VAL A 318 19.73 -15.09 10.15
C VAL A 318 18.75 -14.06 9.61
N ILE A 319 17.63 -13.89 10.29
CA ILE A 319 16.64 -12.86 9.98
C ILE A 319 17.10 -11.53 10.57
N ARG A 320 17.23 -10.53 9.71
CA ARG A 320 17.76 -9.18 10.01
C ARG A 320 16.68 -8.11 10.04
N LYS A 321 15.55 -8.34 9.37
CA LYS A 321 14.50 -7.34 9.18
C LYS A 321 13.13 -7.98 9.15
N VAL A 322 12.17 -7.34 9.82
CA VAL A 322 10.74 -7.66 9.73
C VAL A 322 10.00 -6.40 9.32
N THR A 323 9.17 -6.48 8.30
CA THR A 323 8.31 -5.37 7.86
C THR A 323 6.91 -5.86 7.56
N LEU A 324 5.93 -4.96 7.66
CA LEU A 324 4.56 -5.21 7.20
C LEU A 324 4.38 -4.62 5.79
N ALA A 325 3.84 -5.41 4.88
CA ALA A 325 3.65 -5.06 3.47
C ALA A 325 2.34 -5.65 2.94
N TYR A 326 1.99 -5.35 1.69
CA TYR A 326 0.86 -5.98 0.97
C TYR A 326 1.35 -6.82 -0.19
N PHE A 327 0.91 -8.07 -0.26
CA PHE A 327 1.27 -8.94 -1.37
C PHE A 327 0.37 -8.68 -2.58
N GLU A 328 0.97 -8.36 -3.73
CA GLU A 328 0.27 -8.27 -5.01
C GLU A 328 0.00 -9.69 -5.57
N PRO A 329 -1.27 -10.13 -5.62
CA PRO A 329 -1.61 -11.47 -6.03
C PRO A 329 -1.37 -11.67 -7.53
N VAL A 330 -0.67 -12.75 -7.87
CA VAL A 330 -0.44 -13.20 -9.25
C VAL A 330 -1.64 -13.96 -9.84
N THR A 331 -2.50 -14.50 -8.98
CA THR A 331 -3.73 -15.19 -9.34
C THR A 331 -4.96 -14.33 -9.07
N PRO A 332 -6.13 -14.72 -9.60
CA PRO A 332 -7.36 -14.04 -9.26
C PRO A 332 -7.69 -14.04 -7.76
N ALA A 333 -7.50 -12.89 -7.11
CA ALA A 333 -7.87 -12.62 -5.73
C ALA A 333 -8.89 -11.47 -5.62
N GLN A 334 -9.73 -11.53 -4.59
CA GLN A 334 -10.77 -10.55 -4.28
C GLN A 334 -10.27 -9.43 -3.36
N PHE A 335 -9.21 -9.70 -2.58
CA PHE A 335 -8.71 -8.79 -1.56
C PHE A 335 -7.20 -8.66 -1.64
N LEU A 336 -6.73 -7.43 -1.44
CA LEU A 336 -5.33 -7.14 -1.16
C LEU A 336 -5.12 -7.30 0.35
N GLN A 337 -4.24 -8.23 0.73
CA GLN A 337 -4.04 -8.64 2.11
C GLN A 337 -2.61 -8.39 2.59
N PRO A 338 -2.42 -8.07 3.89
CA PRO A 338 -1.11 -7.79 4.44
C PRO A 338 -0.31 -9.08 4.68
N VAL A 339 1.02 -8.97 4.52
CA VAL A 339 2.01 -10.01 4.81
C VAL A 339 3.14 -9.41 5.65
N TYR A 340 3.68 -10.22 6.55
CA TYR A 340 5.00 -9.97 7.13
C TYR A 340 6.08 -10.37 6.13
N VAL A 341 7.04 -9.49 5.94
CA VAL A 341 8.22 -9.71 5.09
C VAL A 341 9.43 -9.87 6.02
N PHE A 342 9.99 -11.07 6.01
CA PHE A 342 11.21 -11.42 6.75
C PHE A 342 12.40 -11.36 5.79
N GLY A 343 13.30 -10.41 6.01
CA GLY A 343 14.55 -10.27 5.27
C GLY A 343 15.73 -10.81 6.08
N GLY A 344 16.57 -11.64 5.46
CA GLY A 344 17.72 -12.27 6.09
C GLY A 344 18.97 -12.31 5.23
N ASP A 345 20.00 -12.94 5.77
CA ASP A 345 21.31 -13.06 5.13
C ASP A 345 21.24 -13.81 3.78
N GLY A 346 22.23 -13.57 2.91
CA GLY A 346 22.23 -14.11 1.54
C GLY A 346 21.11 -13.57 0.65
N GLY A 347 20.44 -12.49 1.07
CA GLY A 347 19.29 -11.92 0.39
C GLY A 347 18.03 -12.78 0.49
N PHE A 348 17.95 -13.63 1.51
CA PHE A 348 16.73 -14.39 1.81
C PHE A 348 15.57 -13.44 2.11
N THR A 349 14.41 -13.71 1.52
CA THR A 349 13.19 -12.96 1.78
C THR A 349 12.01 -13.93 1.80
N ALA A 350 11.25 -13.92 2.88
CA ALA A 350 10.05 -14.75 3.04
C ALA A 350 8.82 -13.92 3.40
N TYR A 351 7.66 -14.35 2.92
CA TYR A 351 6.37 -13.78 3.23
C TYR A 351 5.57 -14.72 4.14
N VAL A 352 4.94 -14.15 5.16
CA VAL A 352 4.01 -14.83 6.06
C VAL A 352 2.70 -14.04 6.09
N PRO A 353 1.52 -14.65 5.85
CA PRO A 353 0.24 -13.96 5.97
C PRO A 353 0.08 -13.30 7.33
N ALA A 354 -0.27 -12.01 7.35
CA ALA A 354 -0.32 -11.25 8.60
C ALA A 354 -1.68 -11.40 9.31
N VAL A 355 -2.79 -11.55 8.58
CA VAL A 355 -4.13 -11.70 9.17
C VAL A 355 -4.19 -12.97 10.02
N THR A 356 -4.76 -12.89 11.21
CA THR A 356 -4.88 -14.05 12.11
C THR A 356 -5.78 -15.13 11.51
N ASP A 357 -5.44 -16.40 11.72
CA ASP A 357 -6.11 -17.55 11.09
C ASP A 357 -7.62 -17.63 11.37
N LYS A 358 -8.10 -17.06 12.49
CA LYS A 358 -9.53 -16.94 12.81
C LYS A 358 -10.35 -16.24 11.70
N TRP A 359 -9.71 -15.36 10.94
CA TRP A 359 -10.36 -14.53 9.91
C TRP A 359 -9.98 -14.93 8.49
N VAL A 360 -9.36 -16.10 8.30
CA VAL A 360 -8.87 -16.55 7.00
C VAL A 360 -9.26 -18.02 6.76
N GLN A 361 -9.76 -18.36 5.56
CA GLN A 361 -10.12 -19.73 5.17
C GLN A 361 -9.54 -20.16 3.82
#